data_AF-M3FSH0-F1
#
_entry.id   AF-M3FSH0-F1
#
_cell.length_a   1.000
_cell.length_b   1.000
_cell.length_c   1.000
_cell.angle_alpha   90.00
_cell.angle_beta   90.00
_cell.angle_gamma   90.00
#
_symmetry.space_group_name_H-M   'P 1'
#
loop_
_entity.id
_entity.type
_entity.pdbx_description
1 polymer ?
#
loop_
_entity_poly.entity_id
_entity_poly.type
_entity_poly.pdbx_seq_one_letter_code
_entity_poly.pdbx_strand_id
1 'polypeptide(L)'
;MKGPALKAGEDAEYSVVVRQLPDAKELAFKTLQTYSDGKIDRWIELGEADAGGHGNEAPVLKLKAAAPGAKPVSPSPSESASPSPTATPTPTAEETADSSSPQAADSEKEDEGGLSAGAWIGIGAAILVAIAAVVFAVRRRGETQQ
;
A
#
# COMPACT_ATOMS: atom_id res chain seq x y z
N MET A 1 18.50 2.91 -10.07
CA MET A 1 19.43 3.15 -8.95
C MET A 1 18.64 2.99 -7.66
N LYS A 2 19.10 2.18 -6.69
CA LYS A 2 18.48 2.09 -5.35
C LYS A 2 19.36 2.84 -4.37
N GLY A 3 18.76 3.68 -3.53
CA GLY A 3 19.46 4.36 -2.45
C GLY A 3 19.84 3.40 -1.31
N PRO A 4 20.58 3.89 -0.29
CA PRO A 4 20.84 3.13 0.92
C PRO A 4 19.52 2.72 1.61
N ALA A 5 19.52 1.58 2.30
CA ALA A 5 18.37 1.13 3.05
C ALA A 5 18.17 2.00 4.31
N LEU A 6 16.94 2.46 4.52
CA LEU A 6 16.53 3.21 5.70
C LEU A 6 15.82 2.30 6.70
N LYS A 7 16.02 2.54 7.99
CA LYS A 7 15.31 1.78 9.03
C LYS A 7 13.86 2.27 9.14
N ALA A 8 12.99 1.42 9.67
CA ALA A 8 11.62 1.82 9.95
C ALA A 8 11.59 2.98 10.96
N GLY A 9 10.80 4.01 10.66
CA GLY A 9 10.67 5.22 11.48
C GLY A 9 11.80 6.23 11.32
N GLU A 10 12.75 6.01 10.40
CA GLU A 10 13.80 6.97 10.06
C GLU A 10 13.39 7.77 8.81
N ASP A 11 13.60 9.09 8.86
CA ASP A 11 13.31 9.97 7.74
C ASP A 11 14.41 9.92 6.68
N ALA A 12 13.99 10.04 5.42
CA ALA A 12 14.88 10.10 4.28
C ALA A 12 15.14 11.56 3.90
N GLU A 13 16.39 12.03 3.98
CA GLU A 13 16.76 13.37 3.53
C GLU A 13 17.49 13.30 2.17
N TYR A 14 16.94 13.98 1.17
CA TYR A 14 17.52 14.06 -0.16
C TYR A 14 17.68 15.52 -0.61
N SER A 15 18.86 15.85 -1.12
CA SER A 15 19.14 17.15 -1.76
C SER A 15 19.16 16.99 -3.26
N VAL A 16 18.40 17.84 -3.97
CA VAL A 16 18.36 17.87 -5.43
C VAL A 16 18.92 19.20 -5.91
N VAL A 17 19.96 19.14 -6.75
CA VAL A 17 20.54 20.32 -7.39
C VAL A 17 20.12 20.34 -8.84
N VAL A 18 19.48 21.42 -9.26
CA VAL A 18 19.08 21.66 -10.64
C VAL A 18 19.81 22.87 -11.20
N ARG A 19 20.17 22.83 -12.48
CA ARG A 19 20.90 23.92 -13.14
C ARG A 19 20.03 25.17 -13.32
N GLN A 20 18.77 24.96 -13.69
CA GLN A 20 17.79 26.03 -13.91
C GLN A 20 16.39 25.49 -13.59
N LEU A 21 15.59 26.27 -12.88
CA LEU A 21 14.18 25.97 -12.66
C LEU A 21 13.38 26.20 -13.95
N PRO A 22 12.33 25.40 -14.21
CA PRO A 22 11.47 25.61 -15.36
C PRO A 22 10.72 26.96 -15.25
N ASP A 23 10.33 27.51 -16.40
CA ASP A 23 9.43 28.66 -16.44
C ASP A 23 7.98 28.19 -16.21
N ALA A 24 7.65 27.96 -14.94
CA ALA A 24 6.35 27.49 -14.47
C ALA A 24 6.02 28.16 -13.14
N LYS A 25 4.75 28.07 -12.71
CA LYS A 25 4.30 28.60 -11.41
C LYS A 25 4.59 27.64 -10.25
N GLU A 26 4.73 26.37 -10.56
CA GLU A 26 4.90 25.30 -9.57
C GLU A 26 5.55 24.08 -10.19
N LEU A 27 6.21 23.29 -9.35
CA LEU A 27 6.90 22.07 -9.74
C LEU A 27 6.56 20.96 -8.73
N ALA A 28 5.90 19.92 -9.20
CA ALA A 28 5.60 18.73 -8.41
C ALA A 28 6.76 17.73 -8.46
N PHE A 29 7.21 17.28 -7.29
CA PHE A 29 8.24 16.26 -7.11
C PHE A 29 7.58 14.90 -6.89
N LYS A 30 7.16 14.25 -7.97
CA LYS A 30 6.58 12.92 -7.90
C LYS A 30 7.62 11.89 -7.45
N THR A 31 7.32 11.12 -6.43
CA THR A 31 8.25 10.14 -5.83
C THR A 31 7.64 8.75 -5.70
N LEU A 32 8.48 7.74 -5.86
CA LEU A 32 8.14 6.34 -5.60
C LEU A 32 9.00 5.85 -4.44
N GLN A 33 8.36 5.43 -3.35
CA GLN A 33 9.04 4.86 -2.20
C GLN A 33 8.86 3.34 -2.23
N THR A 34 9.95 2.62 -2.44
CA THR A 34 9.96 1.16 -2.49
C THR A 34 10.48 0.59 -1.18
N TYR A 35 9.71 -0.31 -0.58
CA TYR A 35 10.07 -0.99 0.67
C TYR A 35 10.70 -2.35 0.41
N SER A 36 11.32 -2.93 1.44
CA SER A 36 11.97 -4.24 1.36
C SER A 36 10.99 -5.39 1.12
N ASP A 37 9.72 -5.24 1.50
CA ASP A 37 8.64 -6.21 1.28
C ASP A 37 8.02 -6.11 -0.13
N GLY A 38 8.57 -5.25 -0.99
CA GLY A 38 8.11 -5.07 -2.37
C GLY A 38 6.94 -4.11 -2.52
N LYS A 39 6.38 -3.57 -1.43
CA LYS A 39 5.38 -2.50 -1.52
C LYS A 39 5.98 -1.23 -2.10
N ILE A 40 5.15 -0.47 -2.82
CA ILE A 40 5.52 0.82 -3.40
C ILE A 40 4.46 1.84 -3.04
N ASP A 41 4.85 2.87 -2.29
CA ASP A 41 4.02 4.05 -2.10
C ASP A 41 4.28 5.04 -3.25
N ARG A 42 3.19 5.52 -3.85
CA ARG A 42 3.21 6.36 -5.05
C ARG A 42 2.76 7.78 -4.73
N TRP A 43 3.69 8.62 -4.35
CA TRP A 43 3.47 10.04 -4.09
C TRP A 43 3.47 10.80 -5.41
N ILE A 44 2.43 10.57 -6.21
CA ILE A 44 2.35 11.02 -7.61
C ILE A 44 1.07 11.79 -7.92
N GLU A 45 0.15 11.84 -6.97
CA GLU A 45 -1.12 12.54 -7.11
C GLU A 45 -0.89 14.05 -7.05
N LEU A 46 -1.65 14.77 -7.87
CA LEU A 46 -1.64 16.23 -7.88
C LEU A 46 -2.88 16.68 -7.09
N GLY A 47 -2.70 16.96 -5.80
CA GLY A 47 -3.73 17.55 -4.94
C GLY A 47 -3.77 19.07 -5.03
N GLU A 48 -4.89 19.69 -4.65
CA GLU A 48 -4.87 21.12 -4.35
C GLU A 48 -4.09 21.34 -3.06
N ALA A 49 -3.13 22.27 -3.07
CA ALA A 49 -2.19 22.54 -1.98
C ALA A 49 -2.80 22.86 -0.59
N ASP A 50 -4.13 22.96 -0.50
CA ASP A 50 -4.90 23.32 0.70
C ASP A 50 -6.05 22.34 1.01
N ALA A 51 -6.19 21.24 0.26
CA ALA A 51 -7.29 20.27 0.42
C ALA A 51 -6.95 19.17 1.45
N GLY A 52 -6.70 19.55 2.70
CA GLY A 52 -6.83 18.63 3.84
C GLY A 52 -5.92 17.39 3.87
N GLY A 53 -4.85 17.33 3.06
CA GLY A 53 -3.72 16.40 3.20
C GLY A 53 -4.08 14.96 3.52
N HIS A 54 -4.86 14.30 2.67
CA HIS A 54 -5.16 12.88 2.81
C HIS A 54 -4.73 12.13 1.54
N GLY A 55 -3.73 11.25 1.67
CA GLY A 55 -3.28 10.37 0.59
C GLY A 55 -1.82 10.58 0.17
N ASN A 56 -1.49 10.14 -1.05
CA ASN A 56 -0.14 10.13 -1.60
C ASN A 56 0.08 11.33 -2.56
N GLU A 57 -0.06 12.54 -2.04
CA GLU A 57 0.13 13.79 -2.81
C GLU A 57 1.61 14.06 -3.04
N ALA A 58 1.98 14.40 -4.27
CA ALA A 58 3.36 14.76 -4.59
C ALA A 58 3.73 16.11 -3.94
N PRO A 59 4.91 16.23 -3.30
CA PRO A 59 5.40 17.52 -2.82
C PRO A 59 5.46 18.58 -3.93
N VAL A 60 4.94 19.77 -3.67
CA VAL A 60 4.90 20.86 -4.66
C VAL A 60 5.77 22.04 -4.22
N LEU A 61 6.67 22.47 -5.10
CA LEU A 61 7.44 23.69 -4.95
C LEU A 61 6.80 24.82 -5.77
N LYS A 62 6.29 25.85 -5.08
CA LYS A 62 5.80 27.08 -5.73
C LYS A 62 6.98 27.92 -6.21
N LEU A 63 6.92 28.36 -7.46
CA LEU A 63 7.97 29.10 -8.15
C LEU A 63 7.56 30.56 -8.37
N LYS A 64 8.51 31.47 -8.20
CA LYS A 64 8.34 32.87 -8.60
C LYS A 64 8.78 33.04 -10.05
N ALA A 65 8.22 34.04 -10.72
CA ALA A 65 8.64 34.43 -12.06
C ALA A 65 10.16 34.61 -12.14
N ALA A 66 10.74 34.22 -13.27
CA ALA A 66 12.15 34.39 -13.54
C ALA A 66 12.56 35.87 -13.44
N ALA A 67 13.81 36.10 -13.03
CA ALA A 67 14.36 37.45 -12.99
C ALA A 67 14.41 38.07 -14.40
N PRO A 68 14.22 39.39 -14.55
CA PRO A 68 14.30 40.07 -15.85
C PRO A 68 15.62 39.76 -16.56
N GLY A 69 15.54 39.32 -17.82
CA GLY A 69 16.70 39.00 -18.65
C GLY A 69 17.25 37.57 -18.48
N ALA A 70 16.65 36.73 -17.62
CA ALA A 70 16.96 35.31 -17.55
C ALA A 70 16.67 34.63 -18.90
N LYS A 71 17.65 33.90 -19.44
CA LYS A 71 17.48 33.09 -20.65
C LYS A 71 17.31 31.62 -20.27
N PRO A 72 16.34 30.90 -20.85
CA PRO A 72 16.21 29.47 -20.66
C PRO A 72 17.42 28.75 -21.28
N VAL A 73 17.95 27.77 -20.55
CA VAL A 73 19.00 26.89 -21.02
C VAL A 73 18.33 25.69 -21.68
N SER A 74 18.54 25.52 -22.99
CA SER A 74 17.98 24.42 -23.76
C SER A 74 18.56 23.05 -23.33
N PRO A 75 17.78 21.96 -23.37
CA PRO A 75 16.35 21.90 -23.67
C PRO A 75 15.48 22.25 -22.45
N SER A 76 14.33 22.90 -22.69
CA SER A 76 13.33 23.10 -21.64
C SER A 76 12.52 21.82 -21.45
N PRO A 77 12.25 21.37 -20.21
CA PRO A 77 11.30 20.28 -19.99
C PRO A 77 9.92 20.71 -20.50
N SER A 78 9.33 19.89 -21.37
CA SER A 78 7.94 20.03 -21.79
C SER A 78 7.05 19.30 -20.79
N GLU A 79 5.82 19.76 -20.57
CA GLU A 79 4.85 19.01 -19.76
C GLU A 79 4.69 17.60 -20.36
N SER A 80 5.08 16.59 -19.57
CA SER A 80 4.92 15.20 -19.96
C SER A 80 3.47 14.81 -19.69
N ALA A 81 2.73 14.45 -20.75
CA ALA A 81 1.44 13.80 -20.59
C ALA A 81 1.62 12.55 -19.72
N SER A 82 0.78 12.38 -18.70
CA SER A 82 0.80 11.19 -17.85
C SER A 82 0.52 9.95 -18.71
N PRO A 83 1.34 8.88 -18.66
CA PRO A 83 1.02 7.66 -19.37
C PRO A 83 -0.29 7.10 -18.80
N SER A 84 -1.26 6.87 -19.69
CA SER A 84 -2.50 6.17 -19.34
C SER A 84 -2.14 4.76 -18.87
N PRO A 85 -2.77 4.23 -17.80
CA PRO A 85 -2.46 2.88 -17.34
C PRO A 85 -2.75 1.87 -18.45
N THR A 86 -1.72 1.15 -18.90
CA THR A 86 -1.87 -0.03 -19.75
C THR A 86 -2.73 -1.04 -19.00
N ALA A 87 -3.90 -1.37 -19.54
CA ALA A 87 -4.74 -2.44 -19.04
C ALA A 87 -3.97 -3.77 -19.11
N THR A 88 -3.85 -4.45 -17.97
CA THR A 88 -3.36 -5.83 -17.88
C THR A 88 -4.23 -6.74 -18.77
N PRO A 89 -3.66 -7.64 -19.60
CA PRO A 89 -4.48 -8.55 -20.39
C PRO A 89 -5.23 -9.53 -19.49
N THR A 90 -6.56 -9.52 -19.61
CA THR A 90 -7.47 -10.56 -19.12
C THR A 90 -7.00 -11.93 -19.65
N PRO A 91 -6.82 -12.97 -18.81
CA PRO A 91 -6.54 -14.30 -19.32
C PRO A 91 -7.70 -14.79 -20.17
N THR A 92 -7.39 -15.22 -21.39
CA THR A 92 -8.33 -15.84 -22.32
C THR A 92 -8.78 -17.19 -21.74
N ALA A 93 -10.09 -17.39 -21.64
CA ALA A 93 -10.66 -18.70 -21.33
C ALA A 93 -10.66 -19.51 -22.63
N GLU A 94 -9.82 -20.54 -22.69
CA GLU A 94 -9.85 -21.52 -23.77
C GLU A 94 -11.00 -22.48 -23.52
N GLU A 95 -12.07 -22.35 -24.31
CA GLU A 95 -13.08 -23.39 -24.46
C GLU A 95 -12.45 -24.62 -25.11
N THR A 96 -12.57 -25.78 -24.47
CA THR A 96 -12.60 -27.06 -25.17
C THR A 96 -13.74 -27.88 -24.58
N ALA A 97 -14.83 -27.97 -25.35
CA ALA A 97 -15.89 -28.95 -25.16
C ALA A 97 -15.44 -30.28 -25.78
N ASP A 98 -15.58 -31.41 -25.08
CA ASP A 98 -16.76 -32.28 -25.16
C ASP A 98 -16.55 -33.66 -24.44
N SER A 99 -17.64 -34.13 -23.83
CA SER A 99 -18.07 -35.52 -23.60
C SER A 99 -17.54 -36.44 -22.48
N SER A 100 -18.47 -36.65 -21.54
CA SER A 100 -19.10 -37.93 -21.16
C SER A 100 -18.45 -38.83 -20.08
N SER A 101 -19.03 -38.80 -18.86
CA SER A 101 -19.81 -39.89 -18.23
C SER A 101 -19.85 -39.73 -16.68
N PRO A 102 -20.96 -40.07 -15.98
CA PRO A 102 -21.22 -39.58 -14.62
C PRO A 102 -20.77 -40.57 -13.52
N GLN A 103 -20.19 -40.06 -12.43
CA GLN A 103 -20.10 -40.82 -11.18
C GLN A 103 -20.03 -39.92 -9.94
N ALA A 104 -21.08 -40.08 -9.12
CA ALA A 104 -21.19 -39.93 -7.66
C ALA A 104 -20.45 -38.81 -6.90
N ALA A 105 -21.28 -38.04 -6.19
CA ALA A 105 -21.06 -37.33 -4.92
C ALA A 105 -19.78 -37.68 -4.15
N ASP A 106 -19.03 -36.67 -3.70
CA ASP A 106 -19.14 -36.11 -2.34
C ASP A 106 -18.19 -34.90 -2.19
N SER A 107 -18.48 -34.07 -1.19
CA SER A 107 -17.59 -33.12 -0.50
C SER A 107 -17.05 -31.87 -1.23
N GLU A 108 -17.62 -30.72 -0.85
CA GLU A 108 -16.90 -29.57 -0.26
C GLU A 108 -15.76 -28.92 -1.06
N LYS A 109 -16.16 -27.91 -1.85
CA LYS A 109 -15.53 -26.58 -1.92
C LYS A 109 -15.21 -26.07 -0.50
N GLU A 110 -14.12 -25.39 -0.14
CA GLU A 110 -13.23 -24.46 -0.83
C GLU A 110 -11.98 -24.27 0.07
N ASP A 111 -10.79 -24.32 -0.52
CA ASP A 111 -9.59 -23.65 -0.02
C ASP A 111 -9.76 -22.14 -0.20
N GLU A 112 -10.03 -21.39 0.87
CA GLU A 112 -9.80 -19.94 0.91
C GLU A 112 -9.20 -19.51 2.26
N GLY A 113 -8.02 -18.89 2.16
CA GLY A 113 -7.28 -18.25 3.25
C GLY A 113 -7.95 -16.97 3.74
N GLY A 114 -9.11 -17.09 4.36
CA GLY A 114 -9.77 -16.04 5.15
C GLY A 114 -10.53 -16.70 6.29
N LEU A 115 -10.10 -16.47 7.54
CA LEU A 115 -10.75 -17.04 8.73
C LEU A 115 -12.23 -16.62 8.75
N SER A 116 -13.11 -17.56 8.40
CA SER A 116 -14.56 -17.38 8.41
C SER A 116 -15.07 -16.86 9.76
N ALA A 117 -16.18 -16.12 9.76
CA ALA A 117 -16.82 -15.58 10.96
C ALA A 117 -17.05 -16.63 12.08
N GLY A 118 -17.15 -17.92 11.74
CA GLY A 118 -17.21 -19.02 12.71
C GLY A 118 -15.89 -19.29 13.47
N ALA A 119 -14.73 -19.03 12.86
CA ALA A 119 -13.43 -19.20 13.49
C ALA A 119 -13.18 -18.16 14.61
N TRP A 120 -13.65 -16.93 14.43
CA TRP A 120 -13.58 -15.89 15.47
C TRP A 120 -14.42 -16.22 16.70
N ILE A 121 -15.59 -16.86 16.50
CA ILE A 121 -16.44 -17.33 17.61
C ILE A 121 -15.75 -18.47 18.39
N GLY A 122 -15.09 -19.39 17.68
CA GLY A 122 -14.31 -20.47 18.30
C GLY A 122 -13.13 -19.96 19.15
N ILE A 123 -12.39 -18.96 18.65
CA ILE A 123 -11.27 -18.35 19.36
C ILE A 123 -11.75 -17.59 20.61
N GLY A 124 -12.86 -16.85 20.51
CA GLY A 124 -13.47 -16.18 21.66
C GLY A 124 -13.93 -17.14 22.76
N ALA A 125 -14.56 -18.26 22.38
CA ALA A 125 -15.00 -19.29 23.32
C ALA A 125 -13.82 -20.00 24.02
N ALA A 126 -12.75 -20.30 23.28
CA ALA A 126 -11.55 -20.93 23.84
C ALA A 126 -10.84 -20.04 24.88
N ILE A 127 -10.76 -18.72 24.62
CA ILE A 127 -10.19 -17.75 25.56
C ILE A 127 -11.04 -17.66 26.83
N LEU A 128 -12.37 -17.64 26.71
CA LEU A 128 -13.25 -17.59 27.88
C LEU A 128 -13.16 -18.85 28.74
N VAL A 129 -13.05 -20.04 28.13
CA VAL A 129 -12.87 -21.30 28.87
C VAL A 129 -11.51 -21.35 29.57
N ALA A 130 -10.45 -20.86 28.92
CA ALA A 130 -9.13 -20.77 29.54
C ALA A 130 -9.12 -19.84 30.76
N ILE A 131 -9.76 -18.68 30.66
CA ILE A 131 -9.90 -17.73 31.78
C ILE A 131 -10.72 -18.35 32.92
N ALA A 132 -11.83 -19.03 32.61
CA ALA A 132 -12.65 -19.71 33.61
C ALA A 132 -11.90 -20.83 34.33
N ALA A 133 -11.09 -21.62 33.61
CA ALA A 133 -10.27 -22.69 34.17
C ALA A 133 -9.17 -22.15 35.10
N VAL A 134 -8.54 -21.03 34.74
CA VAL A 134 -7.53 -20.36 35.58
C VAL A 134 -8.17 -19.81 36.86
N VAL A 135 -9.32 -19.13 36.76
CA VAL A 135 -10.04 -18.61 37.93
C VAL A 135 -10.48 -19.74 38.87
N PHE A 136 -10.97 -20.86 38.32
CA PHE A 136 -11.37 -22.02 39.10
C PHE A 136 -10.18 -22.69 39.80
N ALA A 137 -9.04 -22.84 39.13
CA ALA A 137 -7.83 -23.39 39.71
C ALA A 137 -7.25 -22.50 40.84
N VAL A 138 -7.33 -21.17 40.70
CA VAL A 138 -6.91 -20.21 41.74
C VAL A 138 -7.85 -20.27 42.94
N ARG A 139 -9.17 -20.34 42.73
CA ARG A 139 -10.15 -20.51 43.81
C ARG A 139 -9.94 -21.81 44.58
N ARG A 140 -9.71 -22.93 43.88
CA ARG A 140 -9.47 -24.23 44.52
C ARG A 140 -8.16 -24.27 45.34
N ARG A 141 -7.16 -23.47 44.97
CA ARG A 141 -5.91 -23.31 45.74
C ARG A 141 -6.08 -22.43 47.00
N GLY A 142 -7.16 -21.66 47.10
CA GLY A 142 -7.51 -20.89 48.30
C GLY A 142 -8.23 -21.69 49.39
N GLU A 143 -8.82 -22.84 49.05
CA GLU A 143 -9.59 -23.68 49.98
C GLU A 143 -8.76 -24.75 50.69
N THR A 144 -7.45 -24.84 50.41
CA THR A 144 -6.54 -25.80 51.08
C THR A 144 -5.71 -25.17 52.21
N GLN A 145 -6.07 -23.95 52.64
CA GLN A 145 -5.42 -23.20 53.73
C GLN A 145 -6.43 -22.71 54.78
N GLN A 146 -7.38 -23.57 55.16
CA GLN A 146 -8.16 -23.45 56.41
C GLN A 146 -8.22 -24.82 57.06
#